data_AF-C7QZ49-F1
#
_entry.id   AF-C7QZ49-F1
#
_cell.length_a   1.000
_cell.length_b   1.000
_cell.length_c   1.000
_cell.angle_alpha   90.00
_cell.angle_beta   90.00
_cell.angle_gamma   90.00
#
_symmetry.space_group_name_H-M   'P 1'
#
loop_
_entity.id
_entity.type
_entity.pdbx_description
1 polymer ?
#
loop_
_entity_poly.entity_id
_entity_poly.type
_entity_poly.pdbx_seq_one_letter_code
_entity_poly.pdbx_strand_id
1 'polypeptide(L)' 'MYALIWKALPGPTWFKIIEALILVGLVVYALFTWVYPWISDTFVGTDPNLG' A
#
# COMPACT_ATOMS: atom_id res chain seq x y z
N MET A 1 -20.23 34.04 8.02
CA MET A 1 -20.93 32.93 8.72
C MET A 1 -21.14 31.72 7.81
N TYR A 2 -20.10 31.27 7.11
CA TYR A 2 -20.02 29.93 6.49
C TYR A 2 -18.73 29.19 6.88
N ALA A 3 -17.93 29.79 7.77
CA ALA A 3 -16.63 29.28 8.21
C ALA A 3 -16.72 28.02 9.09
N LEU A 4 -17.92 27.66 9.59
CA LEU A 4 -18.13 26.45 10.38
C LEU A 4 -18.33 25.19 9.53
N ILE A 5 -18.88 25.31 8.31
CA ILE A 5 -18.96 24.18 7.36
C ILE A 5 -17.58 23.79 6.82
N TRP A 6 -16.69 24.76 6.63
CA TRP A 6 -15.32 24.51 6.18
C TRP A 6 -14.37 24.03 7.29
N LYS A 7 -14.86 23.96 8.55
CA LYS A 7 -14.11 23.48 9.72
C LYS A 7 -14.65 22.17 10.31
N ALA A 8 -15.78 21.68 9.78
CA ALA A 8 -16.43 20.44 10.21
C ALA A 8 -16.02 19.20 9.40
N LEU A 9 -15.26 19.34 8.31
CA LEU A 9 -14.62 18.22 7.64
C LEU A 9 -13.14 18.16 8.09
N PRO A 10 -12.78 17.25 9.02
CA PRO A 10 -11.46 17.22 9.64
C PRO A 10 -10.45 16.61 8.66
N GLY A 11 -9.72 17.46 7.96
CA GLY A 11 -8.60 17.01 7.14
C GLY A 11 -8.08 18.07 6.16
N PRO A 12 -7.04 18.85 6.51
CA PRO A 12 -6.23 19.55 5.50
C PRO A 12 -5.81 18.56 4.40
N THR A 13 -5.64 18.99 3.15
CA THR A 13 -5.25 18.13 2.00
C THR A 13 -4.12 17.15 2.34
N TRP A 14 -3.22 17.54 3.25
CA TRP A 14 -2.18 16.68 3.84
C TRP A 14 -2.68 15.39 4.51
N PHE A 15 -3.81 15.40 5.23
CA PHE A 15 -4.34 14.20 5.89
C PHE A 15 -4.84 13.17 4.85
N LYS A 16 -5.50 13.65 3.79
CA LYS A 16 -5.87 12.82 2.63
C LYS A 16 -4.65 12.25 1.92
N ILE A 17 -3.58 13.05 1.78
CA ILE A 17 -2.32 12.60 1.19
C ILE A 17 -1.68 11.51 2.07
N ILE A 18 -1.61 11.71 3.39
CA ILE A 18 -1.06 10.73 4.33
C ILE A 18 -1.86 9.43 4.29
N GLU A 19 -3.20 9.50 4.31
CA GLU A 19 -4.06 8.32 4.22
C GLU A 19 -3.85 7.57 2.89
N ALA A 20 -3.79 8.28 1.77
CA ALA A 20 -3.48 7.68 0.47
C ALA A 20 -2.08 7.05 0.45
N LEU A 21 -1.07 7.70 1.04
CA LEU A 21 0.29 7.17 1.16
C LEU A 21 0.34 5.90 2.00
N ILE A 22 -0.41 5.88 3.11
CA ILE A 22 -0.54 4.70 3.97
C ILE A 22 -1.22 3.57 3.22
N LEU A 23 -2.30 3.84 2.47
CA LEU A 23 -3.01 2.86 1.66
C LEU A 23 -2.09 2.25 0.58
N VAL A 24 -1.33 3.09 -0.13
CA VAL A 24 -0.34 2.64 -1.11
C VAL A 24 0.77 1.84 -0.43
N GLY A 25 1.29 2.30 0.71
CA GLY A 25 2.30 1.60 1.50
C GLY A 25 1.81 0.22 1.98
N LEU A 26 0.56 0.12 2.42
CA LEU A 26 -0.08 -1.13 2.81
C LEU A 26 -0.21 -2.10 1.65
N VAL A 27 -0.60 -1.62 0.46
CA VAL A 27 -0.67 -2.44 -0.76
C VAL A 27 0.71 -2.96 -1.13
N VAL A 28 1.73 -2.10 -1.13
CA VAL A 28 3.12 -2.50 -1.42
C VAL A 28 3.60 -3.51 -0.37
N TYR A 29 3.36 -3.26 0.91
CA TYR A 29 3.71 -4.18 1.99
C TYR A 29 3.03 -5.54 1.85
N ALA A 30 1.74 -5.56 1.51
CA ALA A 30 1.00 -6.79 1.24
C ALA A 30 1.58 -7.52 0.01
N LEU A 31 1.95 -6.80 -1.05
CA LEU A 31 2.64 -7.38 -2.21
C LEU A 31 3.97 -8.03 -1.79
N PHE A 32 4.81 -7.33 -1.04
CA PHE A 32 6.09 -7.88 -0.59
C PHE A 32 5.95 -9.03 0.40
N THR A 33 4.92 -9.02 1.25
CA THR A 33 4.72 -10.07 2.26
C THR A 33 4.02 -11.31 1.69
N TRP A 34 3.11 -11.15 0.72
CA TRP A 34 2.27 -12.24 0.21
C TRP A 34 2.52 -12.57 -1.26
N VAL A 35 2.69 -11.57 -2.13
CA VAL A 35 2.89 -11.79 -3.57
C VAL A 35 4.32 -12.17 -3.88
N TYR A 36 5.31 -11.58 -3.21
CA TYR A 36 6.72 -11.96 -3.37
C TYR A 36 6.99 -13.44 -3.09
N PRO A 37 6.57 -14.04 -1.94
CA PRO A 37 6.80 -15.46 -1.71
C PRO A 37 6.09 -16.34 -2.75
N TRP A 38 4.89 -15.95 -3.19
CA TRP A 38 4.19 -16.66 -4.26
C TRP A 38 4.94 -16.60 -5.61
N ILE A 39 5.48 -15.43 -5.97
CA ILE A 39 6.32 -15.26 -7.16
C ILE A 39 7.62 -16.04 -7.00
N SER A 40 8.31 -15.99 -5.86
CA SER A 40 9.54 -16.75 -5.67
C SER A 40 9.31 -18.25 -5.75
N ASP A 41 8.20 -18.75 -5.24
CA ASP A 41 7.83 -20.17 -5.38
C ASP A 41 7.54 -20.53 -6.85
N THR A 42 6.77 -19.67 -7.55
CA THR A 42 6.34 -19.93 -8.93
C THR A 42 7.46 -19.76 -9.97
N PHE A 43 8.37 -18.80 -9.76
CA PHE A 43 9.39 -18.42 -10.74
C PHE A 43 10.82 -18.86 -10.38
N VAL A 44 11.09 -19.13 -9.09
CA VAL A 44 12.42 -19.54 -8.58
C VAL A 44 12.38 -20.93 -7.91
N GLY A 45 11.21 -21.44 -7.53
CA GLY A 45 11.07 -22.68 -6.78
C GLY A 45 11.03 -23.98 -7.60
N THR A 46 11.12 -23.91 -8.94
CA THR A 46 10.88 -25.08 -9.81
C THR A 46 12.10 -25.73 -10.44
N ASP A 47 13.31 -25.21 -10.22
CA ASP A 47 14.54 -25.75 -10.82
C ASP A 47 15.60 -26.13 -9.78
N PRO A 48 15.48 -27.32 -9.15
CA PRO A 48 16.57 -27.90 -8.37
C PRO A 48 17.79 -28.34 -9.24
N ASN A 49 17.79 -28.09 -10.56
CA ASN A 49 18.75 -28.63 -11.53
C ASN A 49 19.35 -27.60 -12.50
N LEU A 50 19.50 -26.33 -12.13
CA LEU A 50 20.48 -25.46 -12.80
C LEU A 50 21.90 -25.84 -12.31
N GLY A 51 22.36 -26.99 -12.79
CA GLY A 51 23.77 -27.31 -12.99
C GLY A 51 24.20 -26.95 -14.40
#